data_AF-A0A7R9YA95-F1
#
_entry.id   AF-A0A7R9YA95-F1
#
_cell.length_a   1.000
_cell.length_b   1.000
_cell.length_c   1.000
_cell.angle_alpha   90.00
_cell.angle_beta   90.00
_cell.angle_gamma   90.00
#
_symmetry.space_group_name_H-M   'P 1'
#
loop_
_entity.id
_entity.type
_entity.pdbx_description
1 polymer ?
#
loop_
_entity_poly.entity_id
_entity_poly.type
_entity_poly.pdbx_seq_one_letter_code
_entity_poly.pdbx_strand_id
1 'polypeptide(L)'
;MMYYPSMASGASGQDRPATPSEDVEHSMNLETLEQYHTPMPAVPAKYPLLEEMSTAEQQRLLDDEVALEAFVNELDVVKSYRQLLEDTREANLKAARGIVEREDELLTLRDNCLILQSELREKARAYEILAKSTELSEEQVEDQLQAAVVKAEEEKEDAGMRLEDGSDVREWLEDFVEKAATFHRLNALREVLAHS
;
A
#
# COMPACT_ATOMS: atom_id res chain seq x y z
N MET A 1 -21.20 -27.50 -2.44
CA MET A 1 -19.99 -27.82 -3.23
C MET A 1 -19.59 -26.55 -3.96
N MET A 2 -18.55 -25.86 -3.50
CA MET A 2 -17.99 -24.71 -4.21
C MET A 2 -16.66 -25.15 -4.82
N TYR A 3 -16.57 -25.03 -6.14
CA TYR A 3 -15.45 -25.47 -6.97
C TYR A 3 -14.37 -24.39 -6.96
N TYR A 4 -13.12 -24.75 -6.66
CA TYR A 4 -11.96 -23.86 -6.89
C TYR A 4 -11.28 -24.24 -8.21
N PRO A 5 -10.94 -23.26 -9.08
CA PRO A 5 -10.28 -23.55 -10.34
C PRO A 5 -8.78 -23.80 -10.13
N SER A 6 -8.32 -24.92 -10.71
CA SER A 6 -6.91 -25.30 -10.81
C SER A 6 -6.21 -24.45 -11.87
N MET A 7 -5.06 -23.86 -11.53
CA MET A 7 -4.20 -23.18 -12.50
C MET A 7 -2.82 -23.83 -12.44
N ALA A 8 -2.58 -24.73 -13.38
CA ALA A 8 -1.27 -25.32 -13.65
C ALA A 8 -0.50 -24.49 -14.70
N SER A 9 0.75 -24.16 -14.33
CA SER A 9 1.99 -24.05 -15.12
C SER A 9 2.07 -23.37 -16.50
N GLY A 10 3.08 -22.49 -16.61
CA GLY A 10 3.82 -22.15 -17.85
C GLY A 10 4.30 -20.68 -17.84
N ALA A 11 5.55 -20.37 -17.43
CA ALA A 11 6.74 -20.17 -18.29
C ALA A 11 6.60 -18.99 -19.27
N SER A 12 7.48 -18.00 -19.43
CA SER A 12 8.82 -17.64 -18.94
C SER A 12 9.09 -16.17 -19.33
N GLY A 13 9.99 -15.46 -18.63
CA GLY A 13 10.75 -14.35 -19.23
C GLY A 13 10.62 -12.95 -18.62
N GLN A 14 11.56 -12.66 -17.72
CA GLN A 14 12.42 -11.46 -17.70
C GLN A 14 11.96 -10.14 -17.03
N ASP A 15 12.74 -9.80 -16.00
CA ASP A 15 13.06 -8.50 -15.37
C ASP A 15 11.92 -7.61 -14.85
N ARG A 16 11.63 -7.77 -13.55
CA ARG A 16 10.85 -6.84 -12.72
C ARG A 16 11.57 -6.53 -11.41
N PRO A 17 11.38 -5.31 -10.86
CA PRO A 17 11.97 -4.92 -9.57
C PRO A 17 11.39 -5.77 -8.45
N ALA A 18 12.22 -6.10 -7.46
CA ALA A 18 11.88 -6.98 -6.34
C ALA A 18 10.55 -6.59 -5.68
N THR A 19 9.52 -7.39 -5.94
CA THR A 19 8.35 -7.49 -5.06
C THR A 19 8.84 -8.02 -3.71
N PRO A 20 8.35 -7.53 -2.57
CA PRO A 20 8.46 -8.30 -1.34
C PRO A 20 7.76 -9.63 -1.63
N SER A 21 8.50 -10.73 -1.53
CA SER A 21 8.00 -12.09 -1.71
C SER A 21 6.63 -12.23 -1.07
N GLU A 22 5.62 -12.54 -1.87
CA GLU A 22 4.34 -13.10 -1.44
C GLU A 22 4.57 -14.54 -0.98
N ASP A 23 5.41 -14.71 0.05
CA ASP A 23 5.52 -15.93 0.83
C ASP A 23 5.09 -15.59 2.27
N VAL A 24 3.91 -14.98 2.40
CA VAL A 24 3.15 -15.19 3.64
C VAL A 24 2.41 -16.49 3.42
N GLU A 25 3.18 -17.58 3.42
CA GLU A 25 2.66 -18.85 3.89
C GLU A 25 2.04 -18.54 5.25
N HIS A 26 0.72 -18.43 5.32
CA HIS A 26 -0.01 -18.71 6.54
C HIS A 26 0.15 -20.20 6.80
N SER A 27 1.39 -20.60 7.09
CA SER A 27 1.64 -21.71 7.99
C SER A 27 0.95 -21.29 9.26
N MET A 28 -0.29 -21.75 9.44
CA MET A 28 -0.91 -21.75 10.75
C MET A 28 0.07 -22.54 11.61
N ASN A 29 0.90 -21.79 12.34
CA ASN A 29 1.92 -22.37 13.19
C ASN A 29 1.18 -23.37 14.08
N LEU A 30 1.53 -24.64 13.97
CA LEU A 30 0.91 -25.70 14.79
C LEU A 30 1.13 -25.39 16.29
N GLU A 31 2.18 -24.62 16.59
CA GLU A 31 2.49 -24.02 17.89
C GLU A 31 1.43 -23.00 18.36
N THR A 32 0.79 -22.26 17.46
CA THR A 32 -0.32 -21.34 17.81
C THR A 32 -1.61 -22.09 18.10
N LEU A 33 -1.80 -23.29 17.52
CA LEU A 33 -2.96 -24.15 17.77
C LEU A 33 -2.95 -24.76 19.18
N GLU A 34 -1.76 -25.04 19.74
CA GLU A 34 -1.63 -25.47 21.15
C GLU A 34 -2.09 -24.40 22.15
N GLN A 35 -2.15 -23.14 21.72
CA GLN A 35 -2.58 -22.01 22.54
C GLN A 35 -4.11 -21.88 22.70
N TYR A 36 -4.89 -22.66 21.93
CA TYR A 36 -6.37 -22.67 21.99
C TYR A 36 -6.96 -23.79 22.85
N HIS A 37 -6.14 -24.52 23.61
CA HIS A 37 -6.67 -25.45 24.60
C HIS A 37 -7.25 -24.68 25.77
N THR A 38 -8.58 -24.70 25.92
CA THR A 38 -9.20 -24.39 27.20
C THR A 38 -8.60 -25.33 28.25
N PRO A 39 -7.93 -24.81 29.31
CA PRO A 39 -7.29 -25.66 30.29
C PRO A 39 -8.36 -26.50 30.98
N MET A 40 -8.34 -27.79 30.72
CA MET A 40 -9.23 -28.73 31.39
C MET A 40 -8.80 -28.81 32.86
N PRO A 41 -9.72 -28.59 33.82
CA PRO A 41 -9.37 -28.64 35.23
C PRO A 41 -8.88 -30.05 35.57
N ALA A 42 -7.77 -30.13 36.32
CA ALA A 42 -7.24 -31.40 36.79
C ALA A 42 -8.27 -32.09 37.70
N VAL A 43 -8.47 -33.39 37.50
CA VAL A 43 -9.36 -34.19 38.36
C VAL A 43 -8.82 -34.17 39.78
N PRO A 44 -9.59 -33.69 40.77
CA PRO A 44 -9.14 -33.68 42.15
C PRO A 44 -8.88 -35.10 42.67
N ALA A 45 -7.79 -35.30 43.42
CA ALA A 45 -7.48 -36.59 44.03
C ALA A 45 -8.40 -36.94 45.22
N LYS A 46 -9.14 -35.95 45.74
CA LYS A 46 -10.07 -36.07 46.87
C LYS A 46 -11.28 -35.16 46.65
N TYR A 47 -12.40 -35.53 47.25
CA TYR A 47 -13.65 -34.77 47.23
C TYR A 47 -14.12 -34.51 48.67
N PRO A 48 -13.64 -33.43 49.32
CA PRO A 48 -13.93 -33.15 50.73
C PRO A 48 -15.42 -33.10 51.03
N LEU A 49 -16.22 -32.50 50.14
CA LEU A 49 -17.68 -32.46 50.26
C LEU A 49 -18.30 -33.88 50.33
N LEU A 50 -17.73 -34.83 49.58
CA LEU A 50 -18.22 -36.21 49.58
C LEU A 50 -17.79 -36.95 50.85
N GLU A 51 -16.58 -36.66 51.37
CA GLU A 51 -16.03 -37.24 52.59
C GLU A 51 -16.77 -36.75 53.87
N GLU A 52 -17.32 -35.55 53.84
CA GLU A 52 -18.08 -34.94 54.94
C GLU A 52 -19.56 -35.38 54.99
N MET A 53 -20.09 -35.94 53.91
CA MET A 53 -21.47 -36.44 53.82
C MET A 53 -21.69 -37.74 54.63
N SER A 54 -22.90 -37.92 55.13
CA SER A 54 -23.29 -39.18 55.76
C SER A 54 -23.43 -40.31 54.74
N THR A 55 -23.31 -41.56 55.20
CA THR A 55 -23.47 -42.75 54.35
C THR A 55 -24.84 -42.83 53.68
N ALA A 56 -25.89 -42.36 54.35
CA ALA A 56 -27.24 -42.31 53.79
C ALA A 56 -27.35 -41.31 52.63
N GLU A 57 -26.67 -40.17 52.72
CA GLU A 57 -26.67 -39.18 51.65
C GLU A 57 -25.78 -39.61 50.49
N GLN A 58 -24.65 -40.26 50.75
CA GLN A 58 -23.82 -40.89 49.71
C GLN A 58 -24.60 -41.98 48.96
N GLN A 59 -25.33 -42.83 49.69
CA GLN A 59 -26.21 -43.85 49.09
C GLN A 59 -27.30 -43.20 48.23
N ARG A 60 -27.89 -42.10 48.69
CA ARG A 60 -28.85 -41.32 47.89
C ARG A 60 -28.24 -40.77 46.61
N LEU A 61 -27.00 -40.27 46.63
CA LEU A 61 -26.32 -39.82 45.41
C LEU A 61 -26.07 -40.96 44.41
N LEU A 62 -25.91 -42.20 44.88
CA LEU A 62 -25.76 -43.38 44.01
C LEU A 62 -27.10 -43.84 43.42
N ASP A 63 -28.18 -43.73 44.19
CA ASP A 63 -29.51 -44.24 43.83
C ASP A 63 -30.37 -43.20 43.07
N ASP A 64 -30.05 -41.90 43.15
CA ASP A 64 -30.78 -40.79 42.54
C ASP A 64 -29.85 -39.95 41.63
N GLU A 65 -29.99 -40.14 40.32
CA GLU A 65 -29.21 -39.43 39.29
C GLU A 65 -29.41 -37.92 39.33
N VAL A 66 -30.60 -37.43 39.67
CA VAL A 66 -30.89 -36.00 39.77
C VAL A 66 -30.18 -35.39 40.98
N ALA A 67 -30.13 -36.12 42.09
CA ALA A 67 -29.38 -35.69 43.26
C ALA A 67 -27.86 -35.65 42.98
N LEU A 68 -27.35 -36.62 42.21
CA LEU A 68 -25.95 -36.62 41.77
C LEU A 68 -25.62 -35.43 40.87
N GLU A 69 -26.45 -35.14 39.88
CA GLU A 69 -26.25 -34.01 38.98
C GLU A 69 -26.28 -32.68 39.75
N ALA A 70 -27.24 -32.52 40.67
CA ALA A 70 -27.31 -31.35 41.53
C ALA A 70 -26.04 -31.18 42.40
N PHE A 71 -25.55 -32.25 43.00
CA PHE A 71 -24.31 -32.23 43.77
C PHE A 71 -23.09 -31.85 42.92
N VAL A 72 -22.94 -32.43 41.72
CA VAL A 72 -21.85 -32.10 40.80
C VAL A 72 -21.93 -30.63 40.36
N ASN A 73 -23.14 -30.10 40.16
CA ASN A 73 -23.38 -28.69 39.84
C ASN A 73 -22.97 -27.74 40.98
N GLU A 74 -22.95 -28.22 42.22
CA GLU A 74 -22.56 -27.43 43.38
C GLU A 74 -21.04 -27.32 43.56
N LEU A 75 -20.26 -28.23 42.98
CA LEU A 75 -18.81 -28.23 43.08
C LEU A 75 -18.19 -26.95 42.48
N ASP A 76 -17.31 -26.30 43.24
CA ASP A 76 -16.65 -25.06 42.83
C ASP A 76 -15.83 -25.21 41.54
N VAL A 77 -15.21 -26.37 41.34
CA VAL A 77 -14.46 -26.69 40.11
C VAL A 77 -15.38 -26.70 38.89
N VAL A 78 -16.61 -27.20 39.04
CA VAL A 78 -17.59 -27.27 37.95
C VAL A 78 -18.17 -25.89 37.67
N LYS A 79 -18.50 -25.12 38.71
CA LYS A 79 -18.97 -23.73 38.60
C LYS A 79 -17.94 -22.83 37.92
N SER A 80 -16.69 -22.87 38.40
CA SER A 80 -15.58 -22.08 37.84
C SER A 80 -15.28 -22.43 36.40
N TYR A 81 -15.28 -23.72 36.04
CA TYR A 81 -15.07 -24.13 34.65
C TYR A 81 -16.21 -23.72 33.72
N ARG A 82 -17.48 -23.80 34.16
CA ARG A 82 -18.61 -23.28 33.38
C ARG A 82 -18.50 -21.78 33.15
N GLN A 83 -18.13 -21.03 34.18
CA GLN A 83 -17.93 -19.59 34.05
C GLN A 83 -16.83 -19.30 33.02
N LEU A 84 -15.70 -20.01 33.09
CA LEU A 84 -14.62 -19.88 32.10
C LEU A 84 -15.09 -20.17 30.67
N LEU A 85 -15.91 -21.20 30.47
CA LEU A 85 -16.49 -21.51 29.16
C LEU A 85 -17.40 -20.40 28.66
N GLU A 86 -18.25 -19.84 29.52
CA GLU A 86 -19.15 -18.75 29.15
C GLU A 86 -18.38 -17.46 28.84
N ASP A 87 -17.41 -17.11 29.67
CA ASP A 87 -16.53 -15.95 29.45
C ASP A 87 -15.77 -16.09 28.11
N THR A 88 -15.27 -17.29 27.82
CA THR A 88 -14.57 -17.58 26.55
C THR A 88 -15.52 -17.47 25.36
N ARG A 89 -16.74 -17.98 25.49
CA ARG A 89 -17.79 -17.89 24.47
C ARG A 89 -18.16 -16.43 24.20
N GLU A 90 -18.38 -15.65 25.26
CA GLU A 90 -18.73 -14.24 25.15
C GLU A 90 -17.59 -13.42 24.52
N ALA A 91 -16.34 -13.66 24.96
CA ALA A 91 -15.16 -13.02 24.39
C ALA A 91 -15.02 -13.31 22.89
N ASN A 92 -15.18 -14.56 22.48
CA ASN A 92 -15.14 -14.95 21.06
C ASN A 92 -16.27 -14.30 20.25
N LEU A 93 -17.50 -14.26 20.79
CA LEU A 93 -18.62 -13.60 20.13
C LEU A 93 -18.38 -12.09 19.97
N LYS A 94 -17.85 -11.44 21.01
CA LYS A 94 -17.51 -10.02 20.98
C LYS A 94 -16.42 -9.73 19.95
N ALA A 95 -15.38 -10.57 19.89
CA ALA A 95 -14.32 -10.46 18.90
C ALA A 95 -14.87 -10.64 17.48
N ALA A 96 -15.67 -11.68 17.24
CA ALA A 96 -16.28 -11.94 15.95
C ALA A 96 -17.17 -10.78 15.47
N ARG A 97 -18.00 -10.22 16.36
CA ARG A 97 -18.82 -9.03 16.05
C ARG A 97 -17.95 -7.83 15.70
N GLY A 98 -16.92 -7.54 16.51
CA GLY A 98 -16.02 -6.42 16.26
C GLY A 98 -15.17 -6.56 14.98
N ILE A 99 -14.98 -7.79 14.48
CA ILE A 99 -14.37 -8.04 13.17
C ILE A 99 -15.38 -7.73 12.07
N VAL A 100 -16.59 -8.30 12.14
CA VAL A 100 -17.65 -8.09 11.13
C VAL A 100 -18.02 -6.61 11.00
N GLU A 101 -18.12 -5.89 12.12
CA GLU A 101 -18.44 -4.45 12.13
C GLU A 101 -17.41 -3.61 11.36
N ARG A 102 -16.15 -4.05 11.29
CA ARG A 102 -15.07 -3.32 10.62
C ARG A 102 -14.72 -3.89 9.25
N GLU A 103 -15.33 -5.00 8.85
CA GLU A 103 -14.99 -5.68 7.60
C GLU A 103 -15.25 -4.77 6.39
N ASP A 104 -16.42 -4.13 6.34
CA ASP A 104 -16.77 -3.20 5.27
C ASP A 104 -15.83 -1.97 5.20
N GLU A 105 -15.45 -1.42 6.36
CA GLU A 105 -14.48 -0.31 6.44
C GLU A 105 -13.10 -0.74 5.92
N LEU A 106 -12.66 -1.96 6.24
CA LEU A 106 -11.38 -2.49 5.75
C LEU A 106 -11.41 -2.76 4.26
N LEU A 107 -12.52 -3.30 3.72
CA LEU A 107 -12.69 -3.56 2.29
C LEU A 107 -12.67 -2.25 1.50
N THR A 108 -13.40 -1.24 1.95
CA THR A 108 -13.41 0.08 1.30
C THR A 108 -12.04 0.76 1.37
N LEU A 109 -11.34 0.69 2.50
CA LEU A 109 -9.99 1.23 2.63
C LEU A 109 -9.00 0.53 1.71
N ARG A 110 -9.07 -0.80 1.61
CA ARG A 110 -8.28 -1.61 0.66
C ARG A 110 -8.52 -1.13 -0.76
N ASP A 111 -9.78 -1.00 -1.18
CA ASP A 111 -10.13 -0.61 -2.55
C ASP A 111 -9.63 0.80 -2.87
N ASN A 112 -9.80 1.74 -1.94
CA ASN A 112 -9.24 3.09 -2.07
C ASN A 112 -7.71 3.08 -2.21
N CYS A 113 -7.02 2.22 -1.46
CA CYS A 113 -5.57 2.08 -1.55
C CYS A 113 -5.15 1.53 -2.91
N LEU A 114 -5.86 0.53 -3.44
CA LEU A 114 -5.60 -0.03 -4.78
C LEU A 114 -5.81 1.03 -5.87
N ILE A 115 -6.88 1.82 -5.78
CA ILE A 115 -7.14 2.93 -6.71
C ILE A 115 -6.00 3.94 -6.65
N LEU A 116 -5.63 4.40 -5.46
CA LEU A 116 -4.58 5.41 -5.29
C LEU A 116 -3.21 4.90 -5.77
N GLN A 117 -2.90 3.62 -5.53
CA GLN A 117 -1.70 2.98 -6.02
C GLN A 117 -1.67 2.93 -7.56
N SER A 118 -2.82 2.66 -8.20
CA SER A 118 -2.94 2.66 -9.66
C SER A 118 -2.74 4.05 -10.24
N GLU A 119 -3.39 5.07 -9.67
CA GLU A 119 -3.26 6.47 -10.09
C GLU A 119 -1.82 6.98 -9.94
N LEU A 120 -1.17 6.65 -8.82
CA LEU A 120 0.22 7.03 -8.59
C LEU A 120 1.15 6.40 -9.65
N ARG A 121 0.93 5.11 -9.97
CA ARG A 121 1.71 4.42 -10.99
C ARG A 121 1.50 5.03 -12.38
N GLU A 122 0.28 5.43 -12.72
CA GLU A 122 -0.01 6.12 -13.98
C GLU A 122 0.65 7.49 -14.04
N LYS A 123 0.53 8.30 -12.98
CA LYS A 123 1.19 9.62 -12.90
C LYS A 123 2.71 9.52 -12.96
N ALA A 124 3.31 8.54 -12.28
CA ALA A 124 4.73 8.30 -12.34
C ALA A 124 5.20 7.97 -13.77
N ARG A 125 4.47 7.11 -14.49
CA ARG A 125 4.76 6.82 -15.90
C ARG A 125 4.62 8.05 -16.78
N ALA A 126 3.55 8.83 -16.61
CA ALA A 126 3.34 10.06 -17.38
C ALA A 126 4.48 11.07 -17.14
N TYR A 127 4.91 11.21 -15.88
CA TYR A 127 6.05 12.05 -15.53
C TYR A 127 7.35 11.54 -16.14
N GLU A 128 7.61 10.25 -16.13
CA GLU A 128 8.83 9.67 -16.73
C GLU A 128 8.87 9.90 -18.24
N ILE A 129 7.73 9.77 -18.93
CA ILE A 129 7.62 10.09 -20.36
C ILE A 129 7.88 11.59 -20.60
N LEU A 130 7.28 12.46 -19.79
CA LEU A 130 7.48 13.90 -19.91
C LEU A 130 8.95 14.26 -19.66
N ALA A 131 9.55 13.74 -18.58
CA ALA A 131 10.94 13.95 -18.22
C ALA A 131 11.87 13.59 -19.39
N LYS A 132 11.71 12.39 -19.98
CA LYS A 132 12.45 11.96 -21.18
C LYS A 132 12.23 12.85 -22.40
N SER A 133 11.05 13.44 -22.55
CA SER A 133 10.78 14.37 -23.66
C SER A 133 11.35 15.78 -23.43
N THR A 134 11.52 16.18 -22.17
CA THR A 134 12.08 17.48 -21.77
C THR A 134 13.58 17.44 -21.49
N GLU A 135 14.14 16.25 -21.30
CA GLU A 135 15.57 15.98 -21.38
C GLU A 135 16.01 16.17 -22.83
N LEU A 136 16.11 17.43 -23.25
CA LEU A 136 16.88 17.77 -24.42
C LEU A 136 18.33 17.37 -24.12
N SER A 137 18.93 16.53 -24.97
CA SER A 137 20.36 16.29 -24.87
C SER A 137 21.13 17.59 -25.05
N GLU A 138 22.34 17.66 -24.52
CA GLU A 138 23.24 18.80 -24.73
C GLU A 138 23.38 19.13 -26.23
N GLU A 139 23.50 18.10 -27.07
CA GLU A 139 23.51 18.19 -28.54
C GLU A 139 22.23 18.82 -29.10
N GLN A 140 21.03 18.46 -28.59
CA GLN A 140 19.78 19.06 -29.02
C GLN A 140 19.64 20.53 -28.59
N VAL A 141 20.18 20.89 -27.43
CA VAL A 141 20.22 22.29 -26.96
C VAL A 141 21.19 23.11 -27.83
N GLU A 142 22.35 22.55 -28.15
CA GLU A 142 23.34 23.17 -29.07
C GLU A 142 22.77 23.37 -30.47
N ASP A 143 22.12 22.36 -31.04
CA ASP A 143 21.49 22.42 -32.36
C ASP A 143 20.39 23.50 -32.42
N GLN A 144 19.52 23.54 -31.40
CA GLN A 144 18.47 24.56 -31.31
C GLN A 144 19.05 25.96 -31.13
N LEU A 145 20.10 26.11 -30.32
CA LEU A 145 20.78 27.39 -30.11
C LEU A 145 21.48 27.85 -31.39
N GLN A 146 22.13 26.93 -32.11
CA GLN A 146 22.77 27.22 -33.39
C GLN A 146 21.73 27.67 -34.43
N ALA A 147 20.60 26.97 -34.54
CA ALA A 147 19.51 27.37 -35.42
C ALA A 147 18.94 28.76 -35.05
N ALA A 148 18.80 29.05 -33.75
CA ALA A 148 18.34 30.35 -33.27
C ALA A 148 19.33 31.48 -33.58
N VAL A 149 20.65 31.23 -33.47
CA VAL A 149 21.69 32.19 -33.85
C VAL A 149 21.63 32.49 -35.35
N VAL A 150 21.53 31.47 -36.20
CA VAL A 150 21.41 31.63 -37.66
C VAL A 150 20.17 32.45 -38.01
N LYS A 151 19.01 32.12 -37.42
CA LYS A 151 17.77 32.87 -37.66
C LYS A 151 17.86 34.33 -37.21
N ALA A 152 18.48 34.60 -36.05
CA ALA A 152 18.67 35.96 -35.57
C ALA A 152 19.65 36.76 -36.44
N GLU A 153 20.63 36.09 -37.06
CA GLU A 153 21.54 36.70 -38.03
C GLU A 153 20.80 37.10 -39.31
N GLU A 154 19.99 36.20 -39.87
CA GLU A 154 19.13 36.47 -41.04
C GLU A 154 18.17 37.63 -40.76
N GLU A 155 17.48 37.63 -39.61
CA GLU A 155 16.55 38.70 -39.24
C GLU A 155 17.24 40.06 -39.08
N LYS A 156 18.46 40.07 -38.53
CA LYS A 156 19.30 41.27 -38.41
C LYS A 156 19.77 41.78 -39.77
N GLU A 157 20.20 40.87 -40.66
CA GLU A 157 20.63 41.23 -42.01
C GLU A 157 19.45 41.79 -42.83
N ASP A 158 18.29 41.13 -42.78
CA ASP A 158 17.05 41.60 -43.38
C ASP A 158 16.65 42.98 -42.86
N ALA A 159 16.73 43.20 -41.54
CA ALA A 159 16.47 44.52 -40.96
C ALA A 159 17.45 45.57 -41.50
N GLY A 160 18.73 45.21 -41.66
CA GLY A 160 19.75 46.06 -42.28
C GLY A 160 19.44 46.45 -43.72
N MET A 161 18.85 45.55 -44.51
CA MET A 161 18.51 45.81 -45.92
C MET A 161 17.22 46.61 -46.12
N ARG A 162 16.35 46.72 -45.10
CA ARG A 162 15.04 47.40 -45.19
C ARG A 162 15.10 48.93 -45.12
N LEU A 163 16.29 49.52 -44.97
CA LEU A 163 16.43 50.97 -44.96
C LEU A 163 16.29 51.53 -46.38
N GLU A 164 15.08 51.95 -46.75
CA GLU A 164 14.76 52.57 -48.03
C GLU A 164 14.78 54.12 -47.94
N ASP A 165 14.91 54.79 -49.10
CA ASP A 165 14.93 56.25 -49.18
C ASP A 165 13.55 56.81 -48.81
N GLY A 166 13.44 57.43 -47.61
CA GLY A 166 12.20 57.98 -47.06
C GLY A 166 11.61 57.27 -45.84
N SER A 167 12.22 56.17 -45.36
CA SER A 167 11.82 55.49 -44.12
C SER A 167 12.14 56.31 -42.85
N ASP A 168 11.37 56.12 -41.77
CA ASP A 168 11.73 56.70 -40.46
C ASP A 168 12.97 56.00 -39.91
N VAL A 169 14.10 56.71 -39.97
CA VAL A 169 15.40 56.24 -39.50
C VAL A 169 15.36 55.87 -38.01
N ARG A 170 14.52 56.52 -37.20
CA ARG A 170 14.43 56.22 -35.77
C ARG A 170 13.78 54.86 -35.52
N GLU A 171 12.64 54.61 -36.15
CA GLU A 171 11.92 53.34 -36.05
C GLU A 171 12.77 52.17 -36.60
N TRP A 172 13.46 52.40 -37.71
CA TRP A 172 14.41 51.43 -38.26
C TRP A 172 15.57 51.14 -37.30
N LEU A 173 16.16 52.19 -36.71
CA LEU A 173 17.29 52.03 -35.79
C LEU A 173 16.89 51.26 -34.53
N GLU A 174 15.68 51.49 -34.02
CA GLU A 174 15.13 50.75 -32.88
C GLU A 174 14.95 49.25 -33.21
N ASP A 175 14.34 48.91 -34.36
CA ASP A 175 14.18 47.52 -34.83
C ASP A 175 15.52 46.82 -35.10
N PHE A 176 16.46 47.52 -35.75
CA PHE A 176 17.79 46.99 -36.05
C PHE A 176 18.61 46.73 -34.78
N VAL A 177 18.60 47.67 -33.82
CA VAL A 177 19.33 47.51 -32.54
C VAL A 177 18.73 46.38 -31.72
N GLU A 178 17.41 46.21 -31.71
CA GLU A 178 16.76 45.08 -31.03
C GLU A 178 17.22 43.74 -31.61
N LYS A 179 17.20 43.58 -32.94
CA LYS A 179 17.64 42.36 -33.61
C LYS A 179 19.15 42.11 -33.51
N ALA A 180 19.95 43.17 -33.49
CA ALA A 180 21.38 43.06 -33.23
C ALA A 180 21.63 42.59 -31.78
N ALA A 181 20.89 43.12 -30.81
CA ALA A 181 21.02 42.73 -29.40
C ALA A 181 20.62 41.27 -29.17
N THR A 182 19.55 40.79 -29.81
CA THR A 182 19.13 39.37 -29.72
C THR A 182 20.18 38.44 -30.34
N PHE A 183 20.69 38.75 -31.52
CA PHE A 183 21.78 38.00 -32.17
C PHE A 183 23.03 37.91 -31.27
N HIS A 184 23.52 39.05 -30.78
CA HIS A 184 24.73 39.07 -29.97
C HIS A 184 24.57 38.33 -28.65
N ARG A 185 23.39 38.42 -28.02
CA ARG A 185 23.08 37.66 -26.81
C ARG A 185 23.10 36.15 -27.06
N LEU A 186 22.43 35.68 -28.13
CA LEU A 186 22.40 34.25 -28.46
C LEU A 186 23.79 33.73 -28.85
N ASN A 187 24.55 34.52 -29.60
CA ASN A 187 25.91 34.15 -29.99
C ASN A 187 26.86 34.06 -28.77
N ALA A 188 26.75 35.00 -27.83
CA ALA A 188 27.52 34.93 -26.58
C ALA A 188 27.17 33.70 -25.74
N LEU A 189 25.88 33.33 -25.66
CA LEU A 189 25.45 32.11 -24.97
C LEU A 189 26.02 30.85 -25.64
N ARG A 190 26.06 30.81 -26.98
CA ARG A 190 26.67 29.72 -27.74
C ARG A 190 28.17 29.61 -27.47
N GLU A 191 28.88 30.73 -27.48
CA GLU A 191 30.32 30.75 -27.19
C GLU A 191 30.62 30.27 -25.78
N VAL A 192 29.80 30.62 -24.79
CA VAL A 192 29.96 30.13 -23.42
C VAL A 192 29.77 28.62 -23.34
N LEU A 193 28.75 28.06 -24.01
CA LEU A 193 28.50 26.62 -24.04
C LEU A 193 29.61 25.85 -24.78
N ALA A 194 30.17 26.41 -25.86
CA ALA A 194 31.27 25.78 -26.58
C ALA A 194 32.60 25.69 -25.79
N HIS A 195 32.71 26.39 -24.66
CA HIS A 195 33.90 26.41 -23.79
C HIS A 195 33.66 25.88 -22.37
N SER A 196 32.45 25.43 -22.04
CA SER A 196 32.12 24.79 -20.76
C SER A 196 32.39 23.30 -20.78
#